data_AF-A0A523M972-F1
#
_entry.id   AF-A0A523M972-F1
#
_cell.length_a   1.000
_cell.length_b   1.000
_cell.length_c   1.000
_cell.angle_alpha   90.00
_cell.angle_beta   90.00
_cell.angle_gamma   90.00
#
_symmetry.space_group_name_H-M   'P 1'
#
loop_
_entity.id
_entity.type
_entity.pdbx_description
1 polymer ?
#
loop_
_entity_poly.entity_id
_entity_poly.type
_entity_poly.pdbx_seq_one_letter_code
_entity_poly.pdbx_strand_id
1 'polypeptide(L)'
;MSPANGISGIDRGYIIPIGGAEEKLHNPEILDRFVDVCGGKQSRIGIIPTASELEDTGRNYEKLFRKLGVKHAKVLSFITREDCQSGPDIGYIEKCDGVFMTGGNQLRLSTTLGGTTVAQLIRRRNAVGMHVAGTSAGAAFMPEHMIAGGSEGSTPSPDMVTMAPGLGLTNACIIDQHFRQRDRIGRLLTALAYNPFAIGIGLDEDTAAFIRAGDQLEVVGSGGITVIDPTDLGYSSMDRARRGEPVSLIGVKLHILVSGGRYDIAARKAFAE
;
A
#
# COMPACT_ATOMS: atom_id res chain seq x y z
N MET A 1 -8.52 10.91 12.50
CA MET A 1 -7.76 10.47 13.70
C MET A 1 -6.29 10.63 13.36
N SER A 2 -5.46 11.14 14.28
CA SER A 2 -4.02 11.28 14.01
C SER A 2 -3.38 9.89 13.88
N PRO A 3 -2.44 9.67 12.94
CA PRO A 3 -1.69 8.44 12.87
C PRO A 3 -0.94 8.23 14.19
N ALA A 4 -0.50 6.99 14.45
CA ALA A 4 0.29 6.69 15.65
C ALA A 4 1.47 7.67 15.72
N ASN A 5 1.54 8.46 16.80
CA ASN A 5 2.69 9.33 17.04
C ASN A 5 3.94 8.46 17.03
N GLY A 6 4.94 8.84 16.23
CA GLY A 6 6.26 8.22 16.32
C GLY A 6 6.76 8.30 17.76
N ILE A 7 7.42 7.25 18.23
CA ILE A 7 8.11 7.30 19.51
C ILE A 7 9.29 8.25 19.30
N SER A 8 9.41 9.31 20.11
CA SER A 8 10.48 10.29 19.99
C SER A 8 11.85 9.60 19.88
N GLY A 9 12.59 9.88 18.80
CA GLY A 9 13.91 9.31 18.52
C GLY A 9 13.91 7.95 17.80
N ILE A 10 12.76 7.40 17.42
CA ILE A 10 12.66 6.16 16.63
C ILE A 10 11.84 6.43 15.37
N ASP A 11 12.47 6.28 14.21
CA ASP A 11 11.78 6.38 12.92
C ASP A 11 10.92 5.13 12.67
N ARG A 12 9.71 5.36 12.12
CA ARG A 12 8.90 4.27 11.60
C ARG A 12 9.59 3.59 10.41
N GLY A 13 9.28 2.32 10.19
CA GLY A 13 9.71 1.60 9.01
C GLY A 13 9.06 2.12 7.73
N TYR A 14 9.61 1.70 6.58
CA TYR A 14 9.03 1.97 5.28
C TYR A 14 7.63 1.38 5.15
N ILE A 15 6.76 2.13 4.46
CA ILE A 15 5.48 1.65 3.92
C ILE A 15 5.69 1.53 2.41
N ILE A 16 5.58 0.32 1.86
CA ILE A 16 6.01 -0.01 0.50
C ILE A 16 4.86 -0.64 -0.29
N PRO A 17 3.88 0.16 -0.74
CA PRO A 17 2.85 -0.33 -1.62
C PRO A 17 3.42 -0.56 -3.03
N ILE A 18 3.11 -1.73 -3.61
CA ILE A 18 3.53 -2.18 -4.93
C ILE A 18 2.30 -2.35 -5.80
N GLY A 19 2.32 -1.82 -7.02
CA GLY A 19 1.15 -1.75 -7.91
C GLY A 19 0.65 -3.10 -8.45
N GLY A 20 1.33 -4.20 -8.15
CA GLY A 20 0.96 -5.54 -8.62
C GLY A 20 1.85 -6.03 -9.75
N ALA A 21 1.78 -7.33 -10.02
CA ALA A 21 2.50 -8.00 -11.12
C ALA A 21 4.00 -7.64 -11.20
N GLU A 22 4.64 -7.46 -10.05
CA GLU A 22 6.06 -7.13 -9.98
C GLU A 22 6.95 -8.25 -10.52
N GLU A 23 8.09 -7.87 -11.09
CA GLU A 23 9.11 -8.77 -11.62
C GLU A 23 9.73 -9.61 -10.48
N LYS A 24 9.90 -10.91 -10.73
CA LYS A 24 10.25 -11.92 -9.70
C LYS A 24 11.43 -12.82 -10.09
N LEU A 25 11.80 -12.83 -11.36
CA LEU A 25 12.67 -13.84 -11.95
C LEU A 25 13.98 -13.26 -12.44
N HIS A 26 13.93 -12.19 -13.23
CA HIS A 26 15.10 -11.68 -13.96
C HIS A 26 15.79 -10.51 -13.25
N ASN A 27 15.04 -9.45 -12.95
CA ASN A 27 15.52 -8.27 -12.24
C ASN A 27 14.48 -7.82 -11.20
N PRO A 28 14.38 -8.52 -10.05
CA PRO A 28 13.34 -8.26 -9.05
C PRO A 28 13.68 -7.04 -8.18
N GLU A 29 13.94 -5.89 -8.81
CA GLU A 29 14.48 -4.66 -8.19
C GLU A 29 13.70 -4.22 -6.95
N ILE A 30 12.36 -4.24 -7.03
CA ILE A 30 11.48 -3.86 -5.91
C ILE A 30 11.67 -4.81 -4.71
N LEU A 31 11.78 -6.11 -4.97
CA LEU A 31 11.92 -7.13 -3.92
C LEU A 31 13.33 -7.12 -3.33
N ASP A 32 14.36 -6.92 -4.17
CA ASP A 32 15.74 -6.74 -3.73
C ASP A 32 15.85 -5.51 -2.82
N ARG A 33 15.27 -4.38 -3.23
CA ARG A 33 15.25 -3.16 -2.42
C ARG A 33 14.51 -3.37 -1.10
N PHE A 34 13.40 -4.11 -1.09
CA PHE A 34 12.70 -4.48 0.15
C PHE A 34 13.58 -5.32 1.07
N VAL A 35 14.28 -6.34 0.54
CA VAL A 35 15.20 -7.17 1.32
C VAL A 35 16.34 -6.33 1.89
N ASP A 36 16.91 -5.43 1.10
CA ASP A 36 18.01 -4.56 1.51
C ASP A 36 17.62 -3.66 2.69
N VAL A 37 16.47 -2.98 2.60
CA VAL A 37 16.01 -2.14 3.71
C VAL A 37 15.71 -2.96 4.96
N CYS A 38 15.29 -4.22 4.82
CA CYS A 38 15.07 -5.13 5.96
C CYS A 38 16.37 -5.65 6.61
N GLY A 39 17.56 -5.21 6.18
CA GLY A 39 18.85 -5.70 6.69
C GLY A 39 19.48 -6.81 5.86
N GLY A 40 19.05 -6.97 4.61
CA GLY A 40 19.62 -7.90 3.64
C GLY A 40 19.43 -9.37 4.02
N LYS A 41 20.46 -10.19 3.77
CA LYS A 41 20.38 -11.66 3.89
C LYS A 41 20.11 -12.18 5.31
N GLN A 42 20.35 -11.38 6.36
CA GLN A 42 20.06 -11.77 7.74
C GLN A 42 18.64 -11.41 8.18
N SER A 43 17.87 -10.73 7.32
CA SER A 43 16.54 -10.27 7.68
C SER A 43 15.57 -11.41 7.99
N ARG A 44 14.60 -11.09 8.84
CA ARG A 44 13.43 -11.90 9.12
C ARG A 44 12.21 -11.29 8.43
N ILE A 45 11.70 -12.00 7.44
CA ILE A 45 10.55 -11.61 6.62
C ILE A 45 9.36 -12.53 6.91
N GLY A 46 8.28 -11.94 7.38
CA GLY A 46 6.98 -12.60 7.49
C GLY A 46 6.15 -12.38 6.22
N ILE A 47 5.62 -13.44 5.64
CA ILE A 47 4.81 -13.39 4.42
C ILE A 47 3.36 -13.66 4.79
N ILE A 48 2.46 -12.72 4.49
CA ILE A 48 1.04 -12.82 4.79
C ILE A 48 0.27 -13.03 3.47
N PRO A 49 -0.10 -14.28 3.14
CA PRO A 49 -0.79 -14.59 1.88
C PRO A 49 -2.31 -14.48 1.97
N THR A 50 -2.87 -13.92 3.07
CA THR A 50 -4.32 -13.94 3.38
C THR A 50 -5.22 -13.39 2.28
N ALA A 51 -4.73 -12.47 1.45
CA ALA A 51 -5.48 -11.94 0.31
C ALA A 51 -5.78 -13.00 -0.76
N SER A 52 -4.87 -13.97 -0.94
CA SER A 52 -4.89 -14.94 -2.02
C SER A 52 -5.86 -16.09 -1.72
N GLU A 53 -6.56 -16.55 -2.76
CA GLU A 53 -7.31 -17.82 -2.70
C GLU A 53 -6.46 -19.02 -3.12
N LEU A 54 -5.34 -18.77 -3.81
CA LEU A 54 -4.40 -19.81 -4.22
C LEU A 54 -3.51 -20.20 -3.02
N GLU A 55 -3.52 -21.49 -2.67
CA GLU A 55 -2.76 -22.04 -1.52
C GLU A 55 -1.24 -21.86 -1.67
N ASP A 56 -0.71 -21.92 -2.89
CA ASP A 56 0.72 -21.87 -3.14
C ASP A 56 1.31 -20.45 -3.16
N THR A 57 0.49 -19.40 -3.15
CA THR A 57 0.98 -18.01 -3.22
C THR A 57 2.00 -17.71 -2.12
N GLY A 58 1.70 -18.09 -0.87
CA GLY A 58 2.62 -17.89 0.25
C GLY A 58 3.95 -18.62 0.06
N ARG A 59 3.89 -19.91 -0.31
CA ARG A 59 5.09 -20.74 -0.54
C ARG A 59 5.93 -20.22 -1.70
N ASN A 60 5.31 -19.66 -2.73
CA ASN A 60 6.01 -19.09 -3.87
C ASN A 60 6.81 -17.84 -3.46
N TYR A 61 6.22 -16.93 -2.68
CA TYR A 61 6.98 -15.80 -2.12
C TYR A 61 8.04 -16.24 -1.13
N GLU A 62 7.79 -17.29 -0.34
CA GLU A 62 8.80 -17.83 0.57
C GLU A 62 10.02 -18.33 -0.21
N LYS A 63 9.80 -19.18 -1.23
CA LYS A 63 10.87 -19.65 -2.12
C LYS A 63 11.59 -18.48 -2.81
N LEU A 64 10.85 -17.45 -3.21
CA LEU A 64 11.41 -16.27 -3.85
C LEU A 64 12.35 -15.50 -2.91
N PHE A 65 11.90 -15.14 -1.70
CA PHE A 65 12.78 -14.45 -0.74
C PHE A 65 13.97 -15.32 -0.32
N ARG A 66 13.81 -16.64 -0.25
CA ARG A 66 14.92 -17.58 -0.03
C ARG A 66 15.93 -17.54 -1.18
N LYS A 67 15.47 -17.48 -2.43
CA LYS A 67 16.31 -17.34 -3.63
C LYS A 67 17.06 -16.00 -3.65
N LEU A 68 16.44 -14.93 -3.13
CA LEU A 68 17.08 -13.63 -2.91
C LEU A 68 18.09 -13.63 -1.74
N GLY A 69 18.23 -14.76 -1.03
CA GLY A 69 19.25 -14.96 0.01
C GLY A 69 18.80 -14.66 1.44
N VAL A 70 17.51 -14.40 1.66
CA VAL A 70 16.95 -14.16 3.01
C VAL A 70 16.99 -15.45 3.83
N LYS A 71 17.70 -15.42 4.97
CA LYS A 71 17.83 -16.58 5.86
C LYS A 71 16.59 -16.89 6.69
N HIS A 72 15.67 -15.94 6.86
CA HIS A 72 14.48 -16.15 7.67
C HIS A 72 13.22 -15.60 6.97
N ALA A 73 12.84 -16.21 5.84
CA ALA A 73 11.51 -16.03 5.25
C ALA A 73 10.56 -17.11 5.78
N LYS A 74 9.35 -16.72 6.21
CA LYS A 74 8.31 -17.65 6.69
C LYS A 74 6.91 -17.19 6.24
N VAL A 75 6.11 -18.13 5.75
CA VAL A 75 4.66 -17.91 5.57
C VAL A 75 3.96 -17.87 6.93
N LEU A 76 3.14 -16.84 7.15
CA LEU A 76 2.32 -16.67 8.34
C LEU A 76 0.87 -17.01 8.00
N SER A 77 0.36 -18.08 8.60
CA SER A 77 -0.91 -18.69 8.25
C SER A 77 -2.09 -18.01 8.95
N PHE A 78 -2.34 -16.75 8.60
CA PHE A 78 -3.49 -15.99 9.06
C PHE A 78 -4.69 -16.21 8.13
N ILE A 79 -5.35 -17.37 8.28
CA ILE A 79 -6.44 -17.80 7.39
C ILE A 79 -7.78 -17.28 7.91
N THR A 80 -7.97 -17.34 9.23
CA THR A 80 -9.18 -16.93 9.94
C THR A 80 -8.92 -15.74 10.86
N ARG A 81 -10.00 -15.11 11.34
CA ARG A 81 -9.90 -14.04 12.35
C ARG A 81 -9.30 -14.55 13.67
N GLU A 82 -9.55 -15.81 14.04
CA GLU A 82 -8.99 -16.40 15.26
C GLU A 82 -7.47 -16.55 15.16
N ASP A 83 -6.96 -16.98 14.00
CA ASP A 83 -5.51 -17.03 13.74
C ASP A 83 -4.86 -15.65 13.93
N CYS A 84 -5.58 -14.59 13.56
CA CYS A 84 -5.12 -13.21 13.71
C CYS A 84 -5.23 -12.67 15.14
N GLN A 85 -5.98 -13.34 16.01
CA GLN A 85 -6.22 -12.92 17.39
C GLN A 85 -5.31 -13.62 18.38
N SER A 86 -5.13 -14.94 18.21
CA SER A 86 -4.43 -15.82 19.16
C SER A 86 -3.52 -16.86 18.48
N GLY A 87 -3.37 -16.81 17.15
CA GLY A 87 -2.64 -17.82 16.38
C GLY A 87 -1.13 -17.86 16.69
N PRO A 88 -0.48 -19.02 16.43
CA PRO A 88 0.92 -19.26 16.81
C PRO A 88 1.93 -18.38 16.02
N ASP A 89 1.53 -17.85 14.87
CA ASP A 89 2.39 -17.03 14.01
C ASP A 89 2.51 -15.56 14.46
N ILE A 90 1.67 -15.10 15.41
CA ILE A 90 1.72 -13.74 15.94
C ILE A 90 3.10 -13.42 16.51
N GLY A 91 3.69 -14.35 17.27
CA GLY A 91 5.02 -14.18 17.86
C GLY A 91 6.16 -14.07 16.85
N TYR A 92 5.93 -14.46 15.59
CA TYR A 92 6.92 -14.27 14.52
C TYR A 92 7.02 -12.81 14.10
N ILE A 93 5.88 -12.09 14.01
CA ILE A 93 5.82 -10.67 13.63
C ILE A 93 6.62 -9.81 14.60
N GLU A 94 6.60 -10.11 15.90
CA GLU A 94 7.33 -9.34 16.92
C GLU A 94 8.85 -9.33 16.67
N LYS A 95 9.36 -10.36 15.97
CA LYS A 95 10.78 -10.52 15.63
C LYS A 95 11.10 -10.17 14.18
N CYS A 96 10.11 -9.83 13.37
CA CYS A 96 10.32 -9.49 11.96
C CYS A 96 11.01 -8.13 11.81
N ASP A 97 11.86 -8.07 10.79
CA ASP A 97 12.41 -6.83 10.23
C ASP A 97 11.49 -6.30 9.13
N GLY A 98 10.80 -7.22 8.43
CA GLY A 98 9.83 -6.89 7.38
C GLY A 98 8.62 -7.82 7.36
N VAL A 99 7.48 -7.28 6.93
CA VAL A 99 6.28 -8.05 6.56
C VAL A 99 5.93 -7.77 5.10
N PHE A 100 5.63 -8.82 4.34
CA PHE A 100 5.19 -8.74 2.96
C PHE A 100 3.76 -9.30 2.81
N MET A 101 2.81 -8.46 2.40
CA MET A 101 1.41 -8.83 2.14
C MET A 101 1.19 -9.11 0.65
N THR A 102 0.73 -10.31 0.31
CA THR A 102 0.57 -10.69 -1.11
C THR A 102 -0.68 -10.09 -1.74
N GLY A 103 -0.77 -10.20 -3.08
CA GLY A 103 -1.98 -9.86 -3.84
C GLY A 103 -3.12 -10.86 -3.65
N GLY A 104 -4.29 -10.52 -4.20
CA GLY A 104 -5.53 -11.28 -4.08
C GLY A 104 -6.72 -10.33 -3.87
N ASN A 105 -7.53 -10.57 -2.85
CA ASN A 105 -8.67 -9.73 -2.49
C ASN A 105 -8.37 -8.89 -1.23
N GLN A 106 -8.38 -7.57 -1.36
CA GLN A 106 -8.10 -6.64 -0.26
C GLN A 106 -9.22 -6.59 0.80
N LEU A 107 -10.47 -6.90 0.44
CA LEU A 107 -11.54 -7.06 1.43
C LEU A 107 -11.31 -8.29 2.31
N ARG A 108 -10.73 -9.36 1.75
CA ARG A 108 -10.34 -10.55 2.53
C ARG A 108 -9.25 -10.20 3.55
N LEU A 109 -8.25 -9.39 3.18
CA LEU A 109 -7.29 -8.85 4.15
C LEU A 109 -7.97 -8.02 5.24
N SER A 110 -8.79 -7.04 4.85
CA SER A 110 -9.44 -6.12 5.81
C SER A 110 -10.38 -6.85 6.77
N THR A 111 -11.22 -7.76 6.28
CA THR A 111 -12.17 -8.48 7.13
C THR A 111 -11.52 -9.56 8.01
N THR A 112 -10.40 -10.14 7.59
CA THR A 112 -9.68 -11.16 8.37
C THR A 112 -8.72 -10.53 9.38
N LEU A 113 -7.88 -9.57 8.97
CA LEU A 113 -6.88 -8.95 9.85
C LEU A 113 -7.44 -7.73 10.60
N GLY A 114 -8.42 -7.03 10.05
CA GLY A 114 -8.93 -5.78 10.61
C GLY A 114 -9.43 -5.93 12.04
N GLY A 115 -8.98 -5.03 12.91
CA GLY A 115 -9.34 -4.99 14.33
C GLY A 115 -8.72 -6.08 15.20
N THR A 116 -7.87 -6.96 14.65
CA THR A 116 -7.26 -8.09 15.38
C THR A 116 -5.91 -7.72 16.01
N THR A 117 -5.39 -8.60 16.87
CA THR A 117 -4.03 -8.51 17.43
C THR A 117 -2.97 -8.37 16.34
N VAL A 118 -3.04 -9.13 15.24
CA VAL A 118 -2.09 -9.03 14.13
C VAL A 118 -2.05 -7.64 13.50
N ALA A 119 -3.20 -7.02 13.22
CA ALA A 119 -3.23 -5.67 12.63
C ALA A 119 -2.64 -4.62 13.58
N GLN A 120 -2.96 -4.71 14.88
CA GLN A 120 -2.38 -3.84 15.90
C GLN A 120 -0.86 -4.02 16.00
N LEU A 121 -0.40 -5.27 15.94
CA LEU A 121 1.00 -5.62 16.03
C LEU A 121 1.81 -5.10 14.84
N ILE A 122 1.29 -5.27 13.61
CA ILE A 122 1.94 -4.74 12.40
C ILE A 122 2.08 -3.22 12.49
N ARG A 123 1.02 -2.50 12.89
CA ARG A 123 1.09 -1.03 13.09
C ARG A 123 2.14 -0.65 14.15
N ARG A 124 2.10 -1.30 15.32
CA ARG A 124 3.05 -1.03 16.42
C ARG A 124 4.48 -1.28 15.98
N ARG A 125 4.75 -2.42 15.34
CA ARG A 125 6.08 -2.79 14.86
C ARG A 125 6.57 -1.86 13.77
N ASN A 126 5.69 -1.43 12.86
CA ASN A 126 6.05 -0.43 11.85
C ASN A 126 6.41 0.91 12.48
N ALA A 127 5.66 1.37 13.48
CA ALA A 127 5.97 2.60 14.21
C ALA A 127 7.33 2.60 14.92
N VAL A 128 7.97 1.43 15.09
CA VAL A 128 9.30 1.26 15.69
C VAL A 128 10.32 0.60 14.76
N GLY A 129 10.13 0.74 13.45
CA GLY A 129 11.16 0.46 12.45
C GLY A 129 10.90 -0.75 11.52
N MET A 130 9.94 -1.64 11.83
CA MET A 130 9.65 -2.78 10.95
C MET A 130 9.07 -2.31 9.62
N HIS A 131 9.60 -2.80 8.50
CA HIS A 131 9.12 -2.42 7.17
C HIS A 131 7.88 -3.21 6.78
N VAL A 132 6.97 -2.58 6.05
CA VAL A 132 5.75 -3.24 5.56
C VAL A 132 5.64 -3.03 4.06
N ALA A 133 5.72 -4.12 3.32
CA ALA A 133 5.54 -4.15 1.88
C ALA A 133 4.30 -4.95 1.50
N GLY A 134 3.75 -4.67 0.32
CA GLY A 134 2.58 -5.39 -0.14
C GLY A 134 2.22 -5.06 -1.57
N THR A 135 1.84 -6.10 -2.32
CA THR A 135 1.58 -6.02 -3.75
C THR A 135 0.09 -6.15 -4.05
N SER A 136 -0.42 -5.36 -4.99
CA SER A 136 -1.83 -5.36 -5.40
C SER A 136 -2.75 -5.15 -4.19
N ALA A 137 -3.57 -6.14 -3.81
CA ALA A 137 -4.41 -6.08 -2.61
C ALA A 137 -3.65 -5.69 -1.33
N GLY A 138 -2.41 -6.15 -1.17
CA GLY A 138 -1.55 -5.78 -0.04
C GLY A 138 -1.22 -4.28 -0.02
N ALA A 139 -1.03 -3.65 -1.19
CA ALA A 139 -0.80 -2.21 -1.31
C ALA A 139 -2.03 -1.40 -0.92
N ALA A 140 -3.19 -1.78 -1.48
CA ALA A 140 -4.47 -1.10 -1.21
C ALA A 140 -4.86 -1.17 0.27
N PHE A 141 -4.47 -2.25 0.98
CA PHE A 141 -4.79 -2.44 2.39
C PHE A 141 -3.94 -1.61 3.36
N MET A 142 -2.79 -1.06 2.96
CA MET A 142 -1.92 -0.32 3.89
C MET A 142 -2.50 0.96 4.51
N PRO A 143 -3.12 1.88 3.75
CA PRO A 143 -3.60 3.16 4.28
C PRO A 143 -4.84 2.98 5.17
N GLU A 144 -5.23 4.02 5.90
CA GLU A 144 -6.46 4.03 6.71
C GLU A 144 -7.71 3.91 5.82
N HIS A 145 -7.73 4.63 4.70
CA HIS A 145 -8.81 4.61 3.72
C HIS A 145 -8.40 3.78 2.51
N MET A 146 -9.04 2.62 2.33
CA MET A 146 -8.74 1.66 1.28
C MET A 146 -9.79 1.70 0.17
N ILE A 147 -9.34 1.70 -1.09
CA ILE A 147 -10.19 1.38 -2.24
C ILE A 147 -10.40 -0.14 -2.28
N ALA A 148 -11.60 -0.58 -1.87
CA ALA A 148 -11.99 -1.98 -1.84
C ALA A 148 -12.45 -2.51 -3.21
N GLY A 149 -12.83 -1.62 -4.12
CA GLY A 149 -13.34 -1.95 -5.44
C GLY A 149 -13.83 -0.68 -6.14
N GLY A 150 -14.32 -0.84 -7.36
CA GLY A 150 -14.78 0.27 -8.18
C GLY A 150 -14.62 0.00 -9.67
N SER A 151 -15.33 0.77 -10.48
CA SER A 151 -15.27 0.69 -11.93
C SER A 151 -14.03 1.37 -12.50
N GLU A 152 -13.66 0.95 -13.70
CA GLU A 152 -12.59 1.53 -14.53
C GLU A 152 -13.15 2.71 -15.33
N GLY A 153 -12.27 3.62 -15.76
CA GLY A 153 -12.61 4.82 -16.51
C GLY A 153 -11.92 6.07 -16.00
N SER A 154 -11.92 7.11 -16.84
CA SER A 154 -11.23 8.37 -16.54
C SER A 154 -12.09 9.43 -15.86
N THR A 155 -13.40 9.40 -16.06
CA THR A 155 -14.33 10.41 -15.52
C THR A 155 -14.91 9.95 -14.18
N PRO A 156 -14.68 10.68 -13.07
CA PRO A 156 -15.19 10.30 -11.76
C PRO A 156 -16.71 10.37 -11.69
N SER A 157 -17.33 9.40 -11.01
CA SER A 157 -18.75 9.43 -10.59
C SER A 157 -18.88 8.99 -9.12
N PRO A 158 -19.96 9.36 -8.39
CA PRO A 158 -20.11 9.02 -6.97
C PRO A 158 -20.10 7.52 -6.66
N ASP A 159 -20.54 6.70 -7.61
CA ASP A 159 -20.63 5.24 -7.51
C ASP A 159 -19.42 4.50 -8.07
N MET A 160 -18.38 5.23 -8.51
CA MET A 160 -17.20 4.65 -9.15
C MET A 160 -16.27 3.91 -8.19
N VAL A 161 -16.38 4.17 -6.88
CA VAL A 161 -15.47 3.63 -5.87
C VAL A 161 -16.21 3.08 -4.67
N THR A 162 -15.76 1.93 -4.19
CA THR A 162 -16.15 1.37 -2.89
C THR A 162 -15.01 1.54 -1.92
N MET A 163 -15.22 2.34 -0.87
CA MET A 163 -14.25 2.55 0.20
C MET A 163 -14.47 1.56 1.34
N ALA A 164 -13.38 1.13 1.97
CA ALA A 164 -13.40 0.36 3.20
C ALA A 164 -12.23 0.77 4.12
N PRO A 165 -12.26 0.39 5.41
CA PRO A 165 -11.11 0.57 6.29
C PRO A 165 -9.94 -0.32 5.87
N GLY A 166 -8.75 0.26 5.77
CA GLY A 166 -7.49 -0.47 5.63
C GLY A 166 -6.80 -0.72 6.97
N LEU A 167 -5.49 -0.99 6.92
CA LEU A 167 -4.66 -1.34 8.06
C LEU A 167 -4.33 -0.12 8.92
N GLY A 168 -4.28 1.06 8.32
CA GLY A 168 -4.01 2.32 9.00
C GLY A 168 -2.52 2.54 9.33
N LEU A 169 -1.62 2.20 8.40
CA LEU A 169 -0.19 2.56 8.54
C LEU A 169 0.05 4.04 8.25
N THR A 170 -0.79 4.65 7.42
CA THR A 170 -0.80 6.08 7.12
C THR A 170 -2.22 6.49 6.77
N ASN A 171 -2.57 7.75 7.04
CA ASN A 171 -3.81 8.38 6.61
C ASN A 171 -3.59 9.52 5.61
N ALA A 172 -2.33 9.78 5.25
CA ALA A 172 -1.94 10.87 4.36
C ALA A 172 -2.19 10.55 2.88
N CYS A 173 -2.40 9.27 2.53
CA CYS A 173 -2.62 8.83 1.16
C CYS A 173 -3.74 7.80 1.02
N ILE A 174 -4.39 7.82 -0.15
CA ILE A 174 -5.24 6.74 -0.68
C ILE A 174 -4.46 6.10 -1.81
N ILE A 175 -4.34 4.77 -1.80
CA ILE A 175 -3.54 4.01 -2.76
C ILE A 175 -4.46 3.22 -3.69
N ASP A 176 -4.16 3.29 -4.98
CA ASP A 176 -4.68 2.39 -6.00
C ASP A 176 -3.54 1.73 -6.77
N GLN A 177 -3.81 0.55 -7.34
CA GLN A 177 -2.85 -0.39 -7.88
C GLN A 177 -3.33 -0.92 -9.24
N HIS A 178 -2.46 -1.55 -10.04
CA HIS A 178 -2.69 -1.82 -11.47
C HIS A 178 -3.23 -0.58 -12.21
N PHE A 179 -2.70 0.59 -11.87
CA PHE A 179 -3.42 1.85 -12.03
C PHE A 179 -3.67 2.22 -13.49
N ARG A 180 -2.60 2.41 -14.27
CA ARG A 180 -2.72 2.64 -15.73
C ARG A 180 -3.29 1.42 -16.45
N GLN A 181 -2.91 0.22 -16.04
CA GLN A 181 -3.29 -1.03 -16.71
C GLN A 181 -4.81 -1.28 -16.69
N ARG A 182 -5.52 -0.66 -15.75
CA ARG A 182 -6.97 -0.83 -15.56
C ARG A 182 -7.73 0.49 -15.57
N ASP A 183 -7.15 1.55 -16.14
CA ASP A 183 -7.75 2.88 -16.26
C ASP A 183 -8.42 3.38 -14.96
N ARG A 184 -7.66 3.39 -13.85
CA ARG A 184 -8.22 3.60 -12.50
C ARG A 184 -8.20 5.07 -12.02
N ILE A 185 -7.93 6.02 -12.91
CA ILE A 185 -7.83 7.43 -12.52
C ILE A 185 -9.16 8.00 -12.04
N GLY A 186 -10.28 7.67 -12.70
CA GLY A 186 -11.60 8.17 -12.32
C GLY A 186 -11.98 7.76 -10.90
N ARG A 187 -11.82 6.48 -10.55
CA ARG A 187 -12.19 6.00 -9.20
C ARG A 187 -11.27 6.53 -8.10
N LEU A 188 -9.98 6.78 -8.39
CA LEU A 188 -9.08 7.43 -7.43
C LEU A 188 -9.48 8.91 -7.22
N LEU A 189 -9.84 9.63 -8.29
CA LEU A 189 -10.38 10.98 -8.19
C LEU A 189 -11.70 11.01 -7.39
N THR A 190 -12.60 10.04 -7.62
CA THR A 190 -13.82 9.87 -6.81
C THR A 190 -13.48 9.68 -5.33
N ALA A 191 -12.49 8.85 -5.01
CA ALA A 191 -12.08 8.62 -3.61
C ALA A 191 -11.56 9.92 -2.95
N LEU A 192 -10.77 10.71 -3.67
CA LEU A 192 -10.25 11.99 -3.19
C LEU A 192 -11.32 13.07 -3.08
N ALA A 193 -12.36 13.03 -3.92
CA ALA A 193 -13.50 13.93 -3.80
C ALA A 193 -14.27 13.73 -2.48
N TYR A 194 -14.26 12.52 -1.90
CA TYR A 194 -14.76 12.25 -0.56
C TYR A 194 -13.78 12.59 0.56
N ASN A 195 -12.48 12.69 0.26
CA ASN A 195 -11.42 12.94 1.23
C ASN A 195 -10.30 13.82 0.66
N PRO A 196 -10.51 15.16 0.58
CA PRO A 196 -9.52 16.08 0.00
C PRO A 196 -8.31 16.33 0.90
N PHE A 197 -8.24 15.70 2.08
CA PHE A 197 -7.06 15.75 2.96
C PHE A 197 -5.94 14.82 2.46
N ALA A 198 -6.27 13.65 1.93
CA ALA A 198 -5.29 12.69 1.46
C ALA A 198 -4.77 13.04 0.06
N ILE A 199 -3.57 12.59 -0.29
CA ILE A 199 -3.15 12.48 -1.70
C ILE A 199 -3.58 11.14 -2.29
N GLY A 200 -3.82 11.10 -3.59
CA GLY A 200 -3.97 9.85 -4.33
C GLY A 200 -2.62 9.36 -4.82
N ILE A 201 -2.36 8.07 -4.68
CA ILE A 201 -1.19 7.38 -5.25
C ILE A 201 -1.71 6.27 -6.14
N GLY A 202 -1.63 6.47 -7.46
CA GLY A 202 -1.90 5.44 -8.46
C GLY A 202 -0.62 4.73 -8.86
N LEU A 203 -0.50 3.45 -8.51
CA LEU A 203 0.67 2.61 -8.77
C LEU A 203 0.44 1.73 -10.00
N ASP A 204 1.29 1.90 -11.01
CA ASP A 204 1.36 0.97 -12.13
C ASP A 204 1.91 -0.40 -11.68
N GLU A 205 1.61 -1.43 -12.47
CA GLU A 205 2.27 -2.73 -12.31
C GLU A 205 3.80 -2.60 -12.31
N ASP A 206 4.48 -3.50 -11.59
CA ASP A 206 5.93 -3.52 -11.42
C ASP A 206 6.52 -2.16 -11.00
N THR A 207 5.78 -1.44 -10.14
CA THR A 207 6.17 -0.14 -9.59
C THR A 207 5.82 -0.06 -8.11
N ALA A 208 6.70 0.52 -7.30
CA ALA A 208 6.52 0.66 -5.86
C ALA A 208 6.85 2.07 -5.38
N ALA A 209 6.07 2.55 -4.39
CA ALA A 209 6.42 3.73 -3.62
C ALA A 209 7.17 3.30 -2.36
N PHE A 210 8.43 3.68 -2.19
CA PHE A 210 9.15 3.50 -0.93
C PHE A 210 8.92 4.73 -0.04
N ILE A 211 7.97 4.62 0.90
CA ILE A 211 7.58 5.74 1.77
C ILE A 211 8.27 5.62 3.13
N ARG A 212 9.37 6.35 3.32
CA ARG A 212 10.11 6.40 4.61
C ARG A 212 9.44 7.32 5.63
N ALA A 213 9.95 7.30 6.85
CA ALA A 213 9.59 8.28 7.89
C ALA A 213 9.79 9.73 7.39
N GLY A 214 8.92 10.64 7.85
CA GLY A 214 8.83 12.00 7.31
C GLY A 214 8.12 12.10 5.96
N ASP A 215 7.34 11.06 5.61
CA ASP A 215 6.48 10.95 4.44
C ASP A 215 7.14 11.31 3.11
N GLN A 216 8.38 10.86 2.95
CA GLN A 216 9.14 10.97 1.72
C GLN A 216 8.95 9.69 0.90
N LEU A 217 8.45 9.85 -0.31
CA LEU A 217 8.23 8.80 -1.28
C LEU A 217 9.36 8.81 -2.32
N GLU A 218 9.88 7.64 -2.63
CA GLU A 218 10.78 7.38 -3.76
C GLU A 218 10.16 6.30 -4.66
N VAL A 219 10.23 6.48 -5.97
CA VAL A 219 9.72 5.52 -6.94
C VAL A 219 10.79 4.47 -7.26
N VAL A 220 10.41 3.20 -7.24
CA VAL A 220 11.25 2.07 -7.67
C VAL A 220 10.45 1.16 -8.59
N GLY A 221 11.07 0.63 -9.64
CA GLY A 221 10.43 -0.27 -10.62
C GLY A 221 10.35 0.32 -12.02
N SER A 222 9.62 -0.37 -12.90
CA SER A 222 9.65 -0.12 -14.35
C SER A 222 8.54 0.81 -14.87
N GLY A 223 7.47 1.01 -14.11
CA GLY A 223 6.34 1.87 -14.46
C GLY A 223 6.40 3.25 -13.83
N GLY A 224 5.21 3.83 -13.61
CA GLY A 224 5.05 5.17 -13.04
C GLY A 224 4.13 5.19 -11.83
N ILE A 225 4.32 6.21 -10.99
CA ILE A 225 3.41 6.58 -9.91
C ILE A 225 2.71 7.88 -10.30
N THR A 226 1.38 7.82 -10.41
CA THR A 226 0.55 9.01 -10.55
C THR A 226 0.20 9.53 -9.16
N VAL A 227 0.73 10.70 -8.81
CA VAL A 227 0.36 11.41 -7.58
C VAL A 227 -0.71 12.43 -7.91
N ILE A 228 -1.84 12.35 -7.22
CA ILE A 228 -2.96 13.28 -7.33
C ILE A 228 -3.04 14.07 -6.03
N ASP A 229 -2.83 15.38 -6.11
CA ASP A 229 -2.86 16.28 -4.97
C ASP A 229 -4.08 17.22 -5.04
N PRO A 230 -5.09 17.01 -4.18
CA PRO A 230 -6.28 17.85 -4.10
C PRO A 230 -6.12 19.07 -3.17
N THR A 231 -4.91 19.40 -2.70
CA THR A 231 -4.69 20.50 -1.73
C THR A 231 -5.25 21.85 -2.20
N ASP A 232 -5.18 22.14 -3.49
CA ASP A 232 -5.71 23.38 -4.10
C ASP A 232 -7.09 23.19 -4.77
N LEU A 233 -7.84 22.14 -4.39
CA LEU A 233 -9.17 21.87 -4.92
C LEU A 233 -10.12 23.03 -4.60
N GLY A 234 -10.41 23.86 -5.60
CA GLY A 234 -11.28 25.03 -5.47
C GLY A 234 -12.76 24.72 -5.67
N TYR A 235 -13.10 23.58 -6.28
CA TYR A 235 -14.47 23.15 -6.50
C TYR A 235 -14.59 21.63 -6.67
N SER A 236 -15.66 21.07 -6.08
CA SER A 236 -16.11 19.69 -6.29
C SER A 236 -17.63 19.68 -6.39
N SER A 237 -18.19 18.97 -7.38
CA SER A 237 -19.65 18.77 -7.49
C SER A 237 -20.14 17.51 -6.77
N MET A 238 -19.27 16.84 -6.02
CA MET A 238 -19.52 15.52 -5.41
C MET A 238 -20.70 15.49 -4.43
N ASP A 239 -20.97 16.59 -3.73
CA ASP A 239 -22.08 16.71 -2.78
C ASP A 239 -23.46 16.75 -3.46
N ARG A 240 -23.52 17.06 -4.76
CA ARG A 240 -24.76 17.25 -5.52
C ARG A 240 -24.95 16.23 -6.63
N ALA A 241 -23.85 15.64 -7.11
CA ALA A 241 -23.88 14.65 -8.18
C ALA A 241 -24.66 13.40 -7.75
N ARG A 242 -25.51 12.90 -8.65
CA ARG A 242 -26.23 11.64 -8.46
C ARG A 242 -25.38 10.47 -8.96
N ARG A 243 -25.77 9.24 -8.59
CA ARG A 243 -25.12 8.03 -9.12
C ARG A 243 -25.16 8.02 -10.65
N GLY A 244 -24.04 7.67 -11.27
CA GLY A 244 -23.85 7.69 -12.72
C GLY A 244 -23.63 9.07 -13.34
N GLU A 245 -23.79 10.18 -12.59
CA GLU A 245 -23.46 11.52 -13.08
C GLU A 245 -21.96 11.80 -12.92
N PRO A 246 -21.34 12.53 -13.88
CA PRO A 246 -19.94 12.91 -13.76
C PRO A 246 -19.73 13.93 -12.63
N VAL A 247 -18.59 13.83 -11.95
CA VAL A 247 -18.14 14.75 -10.92
C VAL A 247 -17.14 15.74 -11.51
N SER A 248 -17.37 17.04 -11.29
CA SER A 248 -16.41 18.09 -11.62
C SER A 248 -15.45 18.28 -10.44
N LEU A 249 -14.16 18.33 -10.74
CA LEU A 249 -13.09 18.67 -9.80
C LEU A 249 -12.20 19.74 -10.45
N ILE A 250 -12.02 20.89 -9.79
CA ILE A 250 -11.23 22.01 -10.31
C ILE A 250 -10.10 22.33 -9.33
N GLY A 251 -8.86 22.38 -9.83
CA GLY A 251 -7.67 22.68 -9.02
C GLY A 251 -6.91 21.46 -8.51
N VAL A 252 -7.13 20.28 -9.11
CA VAL A 252 -6.36 19.07 -8.79
C VAL A 252 -4.99 19.14 -9.47
N LYS A 253 -3.91 18.91 -8.71
CA LYS A 253 -2.55 18.76 -9.26
C LYS A 253 -2.25 17.31 -9.54
N LEU A 254 -1.56 17.06 -10.65
CA LEU A 254 -1.14 15.72 -11.05
C LEU A 254 0.36 15.72 -11.32
N HIS A 255 1.05 14.74 -10.74
CA HIS A 255 2.43 14.43 -11.04
C HIS A 255 2.52 12.98 -11.50
N ILE A 256 3.37 12.71 -12.49
CA ILE A 256 3.75 11.35 -12.88
C ILE A 256 5.23 11.21 -12.60
N LEU A 257 5.57 10.28 -11.72
CA LEU A 257 6.94 10.03 -11.29
C LEU A 257 7.36 8.64 -11.75
N VAL A 258 8.55 8.53 -12.31
CA VAL A 258 9.18 7.25 -12.69
C VAL A 258 10.31 6.93 -11.71
N SER A 259 10.97 5.78 -11.88
CA SER A 259 12.09 5.34 -11.02
C SER A 259 13.07 6.47 -10.70
N GLY A 260 13.48 6.59 -9.43
CA GLY A 260 14.33 7.68 -8.92
C GLY A 260 13.59 8.98 -8.59
N GLY A 261 12.40 9.19 -9.16
CA GLY A 261 11.53 10.32 -8.83
C GLY A 261 11.09 10.31 -7.37
N ARG A 262 10.92 11.49 -6.78
CA ARG A 262 10.57 11.64 -5.35
C ARG A 262 9.38 12.55 -5.14
N TYR A 263 8.63 12.30 -4.07
CA TYR A 263 7.55 13.16 -3.61
C TYR A 263 7.59 13.32 -2.09
N ASP A 264 7.55 14.56 -1.62
CA ASP A 264 7.32 14.88 -0.21
C ASP A 264 5.82 15.01 0.02
N ILE A 265 5.21 14.04 0.70
CA ILE A 265 3.76 13.99 0.94
C ILE A 265 3.32 15.10 1.89
N ALA A 266 4.16 15.47 2.86
CA ALA A 266 3.84 16.51 3.83
C ALA A 266 4.01 17.91 3.23
N ALA A 267 5.09 18.14 2.48
CA ALA A 267 5.37 19.42 1.81
C ALA A 267 4.65 19.57 0.46
N ARG A 268 3.98 18.53 -0.03
CA ARG A 268 3.25 18.50 -1.32
C ARG A 268 4.14 18.89 -2.50
N LYS A 269 5.34 18.29 -2.58
CA LYS A 269 6.36 18.67 -3.57
C LYS A 269 6.96 17.48 -4.28
N ALA A 270 6.93 17.51 -5.61
CA ALA A 270 7.62 16.57 -6.48
C ALA A 270 9.06 17.02 -6.75
N PHE A 271 9.96 16.05 -6.89
CA PHE A 271 11.35 16.25 -7.28
C PHE A 271 11.70 15.27 -8.40
N ALA A 272 12.37 15.80 -9.43
CA ALA A 272 13.04 14.97 -10.42
C ALA A 272 14.32 14.37 -9.81
N GLU A 273 14.83 13.34 -10.50
CA GLU A 273 16.16 12.76 -10.25
C GLU A 273 17.27 13.82 -10.38
#